data_AF-A0A2U2CLW3-F1
#
_entry.id   AF-A0A2U2CLW3-F1
#
_cell.length_a   1.000
_cell.length_b   1.000
_cell.length_c   1.000
_cell.angle_alpha   90.00
_cell.angle_beta   90.00
_cell.angle_gamma   90.00
#
_symmetry.space_group_name_H-M   'P 1'
#
loop_
_entity.id
_entity.type
_entity.pdbx_description
1 polymer ?
#
loop_
_entity_poly.entity_id
_entity_poly.type
_entity_poly.pdbx_seq_one_letter_code
_entity_poly.pdbx_strand_id
1 'polypeptide(L)'
;MTMTVTLDFAPRLMPAPAAAHYLGVGVTTLRGLPIPRRKLGAKRLYDKRDLDAYADDLPVESDREAPGDNTCDALFGEGCAGGSH
;
A
#
# COMPACT_ATOMS: atom_id res chain seq x y z
N MET A 1 17.56 7.60 -24.84
CA MET A 1 17.73 6.79 -23.62
C MET A 1 16.40 6.12 -23.33
N THR A 2 16.22 4.87 -23.74
CA THR A 2 15.03 4.08 -23.37
C THR A 2 15.16 3.70 -21.91
N MET A 3 14.20 4.17 -21.09
CA MET A 3 14.15 3.83 -19.67
C MET A 3 13.59 2.41 -19.53
N THR A 4 14.44 1.47 -19.13
CA THR A 4 13.98 0.13 -18.72
C THR A 4 13.20 0.27 -17.42
N VAL A 5 11.89 0.10 -17.50
CA VAL A 5 11.02 -0.01 -16.31
C VAL A 5 11.25 -1.40 -15.71
N THR A 6 12.02 -1.47 -14.63
CA THR A 6 12.13 -2.69 -13.82
C THR A 6 10.82 -2.84 -13.07
N LEU A 7 9.96 -3.76 -13.52
CA LEU A 7 8.75 -4.15 -12.80
C LEU A 7 9.15 -5.09 -11.66
N ASP A 8 9.69 -4.53 -10.58
CA ASP A 8 9.95 -5.26 -9.34
C ASP A 8 8.61 -5.69 -8.73
N PHE A 9 8.22 -6.92 -9.02
CA PHE A 9 7.03 -7.51 -8.43
C PHE A 9 7.29 -7.71 -6.94
N ALA A 10 6.63 -6.92 -6.09
CA ALA A 10 6.77 -7.05 -4.65
C ALA A 10 6.26 -8.45 -4.21
N PRO A 11 7.14 -9.36 -3.76
CA PRO A 11 6.70 -10.66 -3.28
C PRO A 11 5.84 -10.45 -2.03
N ARG A 12 4.85 -11.32 -1.79
CA ARG A 12 3.98 -11.20 -0.62
C ARG A 12 4.76 -11.12 0.69
N LEU A 13 5.84 -11.89 0.79
CA LEU A 13 6.79 -11.83 1.89
C LEU A 13 8.12 -11.29 1.39
N MET A 14 8.61 -10.20 1.96
CA MET A 14 9.81 -9.52 1.51
C MET A 14 10.84 -9.32 2.64
N PRO A 15 12.15 -9.40 2.34
CA PRO A 15 13.20 -9.14 3.32
C PRO A 15 13.31 -7.64 3.65
N ALA A 16 13.99 -7.32 4.75
CA ALA A 16 14.08 -5.94 5.26
C ALA A 16 14.53 -4.88 4.22
N PRO A 17 15.52 -5.12 3.33
CA PRO A 17 15.89 -4.15 2.31
C PRO A 17 14.75 -3.85 1.33
N ALA A 18 14.08 -4.90 0.83
CA ALA A 18 12.96 -4.75 -0.10
C ALA A 18 11.76 -4.05 0.55
N ALA A 19 11.44 -4.39 1.81
CA ALA A 19 10.39 -3.71 2.58
C ALA A 19 10.69 -2.22 2.80
N ALA A 20 11.95 -1.87 3.05
CA ALA A 20 12.36 -0.49 3.21
C ALA A 20 12.21 0.30 1.90
N HIS A 21 12.63 -0.30 0.78
CA HIS A 21 12.40 0.27 -0.55
C HIS A 21 10.91 0.41 -0.88
N TYR A 22 10.08 -0.56 -0.49
CA TYR A 22 8.63 -0.52 -0.71
C TYR A 22 7.97 0.69 -0.01
N LEU A 23 8.34 0.96 1.24
CA LEU A 23 7.84 2.12 1.99
C LEU A 23 8.59 3.43 1.68
N GLY A 24 9.66 3.40 0.89
CA GLY A 24 10.50 4.58 0.63
C GLY A 24 11.33 5.05 1.83
N VAL A 25 11.57 4.18 2.82
CA VAL A 25 12.32 4.51 4.06
C VAL A 25 13.66 3.78 4.14
N GLY A 26 14.51 4.18 5.09
CA GLY A 26 15.74 3.45 5.41
C GLY A 26 15.47 2.13 6.15
N VAL A 27 16.37 1.15 5.99
CA VAL A 27 16.28 -0.15 6.69
C VAL A 27 16.35 0.01 8.21
N THR A 28 17.11 0.99 8.69
CA THR A 28 17.19 1.34 10.12
C THR A 28 15.85 1.86 10.63
N THR A 29 15.20 2.75 9.88
CA THR A 29 13.86 3.26 10.18
C THR A 29 12.85 2.11 10.23
N LEU A 30 12.81 1.25 9.20
CA LEU A 30 11.91 0.10 9.15
C LEU A 30 12.05 -0.82 10.39
N ARG A 31 13.27 -1.00 10.90
CA ARG A 31 13.51 -1.84 12.09
C ARG A 31 13.01 -1.23 13.39
N GLY A 32 12.82 0.09 13.45
CA GLY A 32 12.24 0.80 14.59
C GLY A 32 10.71 0.85 14.56
N LEU A 33 10.09 0.57 13.40
CA LEU A 33 8.63 0.61 13.27
C LEU A 33 7.97 -0.59 13.98
N PRO A 34 6.76 -0.39 14.56
CA PRO A 34 6.01 -1.44 15.23
C PRO A 34 5.30 -2.40 14.25
N ILE A 35 5.94 -2.75 13.12
CA ILE A 35 5.37 -3.60 12.09
C ILE A 35 5.61 -5.08 12.43
N PRO A 36 4.59 -5.95 12.38
CA PRO A 36 4.73 -7.37 12.67
C PRO A 36 5.69 -8.05 11.68
N ARG A 37 6.62 -8.85 12.21
CA ARG A 37 7.63 -9.57 11.42
C ARG A 37 7.32 -11.05 11.42
N ARG A 38 7.18 -11.64 10.23
CA ARG A 38 6.98 -13.08 10.06
C ARG A 38 8.33 -13.79 10.11
N LYS A 39 8.40 -14.87 10.90
CA LYS A 39 9.61 -15.70 11.04
C LYS A 39 9.53 -16.86 10.06
N LEU A 40 10.52 -16.96 9.19
CA LEU A 40 10.71 -18.11 8.31
C LEU A 40 12.11 -18.68 8.58
N GLY A 41 12.19 -19.61 9.54
CA GLY A 41 13.46 -20.10 10.08
C GLY A 41 14.28 -18.97 10.71
N ALA A 42 15.52 -18.79 10.24
CA ALA A 42 16.41 -17.71 10.69
C ALA A 42 16.07 -16.34 10.07
N LYS A 43 15.24 -16.29 9.02
CA LYS A 43 14.92 -15.05 8.32
C LYS A 43 13.69 -14.38 8.93
N ARG A 44 13.72 -13.04 8.95
CA ARG A 44 12.58 -12.19 9.29
C ARG A 44 12.09 -11.52 8.00
N LEU A 45 10.83 -11.76 7.69
CA LEU A 45 10.17 -11.24 6.49
C LEU A 45 9.01 -10.33 6.90
N TYR A 46 8.74 -9.35 6.06
CA TYR A 46 7.61 -8.44 6.17
C TYR A 46 6.55 -8.86 5.16
N ASP A 47 5.28 -8.84 5.57
CA ASP A 47 4.18 -9.05 4.65
C ASP A 47 3.81 -7.74 3.96
N LYS A 48 3.55 -7.78 2.66
CA LYS A 48 3.08 -6.63 1.91
C LYS A 48 1.82 -6.02 2.53
N ARG A 49 0.86 -6.83 2.99
CA ARG A 49 -0.39 -6.33 3.59
C ARG A 49 -0.17 -5.59 4.90
N ASP A 50 0.76 -6.09 5.71
CA ASP A 50 1.12 -5.46 6.98
C ASP A 50 1.83 -4.11 6.73
N LEU A 51 2.63 -4.02 5.65
CA LEU A 51 3.26 -2.76 5.21
C LEU A 51 2.24 -1.76 4.64
N ASP A 52 1.31 -2.22 3.80
CA ASP A 52 0.24 -1.39 3.23
C ASP A 52 -0.65 -0.82 4.35
N ALA A 53 -1.11 -1.67 5.28
CA ALA A 53 -1.91 -1.23 6.42
C ALA A 53 -1.19 -0.20 7.30
N TYR A 54 0.13 -0.32 7.47
CA TYR A 54 0.92 0.68 8.18
C TYR A 54 0.99 2.01 7.42
N ALA A 55 1.12 1.96 6.09
CA ALA A 55 1.16 3.15 5.26
C ALA A 55 -0.19 3.89 5.23
N ASP A 56 -1.31 3.15 5.20
CA ASP A 56 -2.66 3.70 5.22
C ASP A 56 -3.01 4.38 6.57
N ASP A 57 -2.44 3.88 7.67
CA ASP A 57 -2.66 4.44 9.02
C ASP A 57 -1.82 5.72 9.30
N LEU A 58 -0.84 6.03 8.44
CA LEU A 58 0.00 7.20 8.65
C LEU A 58 -0.82 8.49 8.51
N PRO A 59 -0.68 9.44 9.47
CA PRO A 59 -1.34 10.72 9.35
C PRO A 59 -0.80 11.47 8.14
N VAL A 60 -1.70 11.99 7.32
CA VAL A 60 -1.37 12.93 6.26
C VAL A 60 -1.29 14.32 6.89
N GLU A 61 -0.31 15.14 6.51
CA GLU A 61 -0.10 16.53 6.98
C GLU A 61 -1.28 17.50 6.67
N SER A 62 -2.44 16.99 6.25
CA SER A 62 -3.66 17.75 6.03
C SER A 62 -4.59 17.63 7.23
N ASP A 63 -4.29 18.37 8.28
CA ASP A 63 -5.23 18.72 9.35
C ASP A 63 -6.39 19.59 8.80
N ARG A 64 -7.32 18.99 8.03
CA ARG A 64 -8.70 19.44 7.76
C ARG A 64 -9.45 18.45 6.84
N GLU A 65 -10.47 17.80 7.41
CA GLU A 65 -11.68 17.26 6.75
C GLU A 65 -11.53 16.04 5.80
N ALA A 66 -11.90 14.85 6.30
CA ALA A 66 -13.00 14.07 5.71
C ALA A 66 -13.38 12.90 6.64
N PRO A 67 -14.58 12.91 7.27
CA PRO A 67 -15.21 11.67 7.71
C PRO A 67 -15.48 10.81 6.48
N GLY A 68 -15.44 9.49 6.67
CA GLY A 68 -15.46 8.52 5.57
C GLY A 68 -16.55 8.76 4.54
N ASP A 69 -16.20 8.58 3.28
CA ASP A 69 -17.10 8.07 2.25
C ASP A 69 -16.25 7.49 1.12
N ASN A 70 -16.20 6.17 1.10
CA ASN A 70 -15.92 5.34 -0.06
C ASN A 70 -17.01 5.56 -1.13
N THR A 71 -17.07 6.73 -1.76
CA THR A 71 -17.96 6.99 -2.91
C THR A 71 -17.48 6.33 -4.21
N CYS A 72 -16.91 5.12 -4.15
CA CYS A 72 -16.82 4.25 -5.33
C CYS A 72 -18.20 3.70 -5.74
N ASP A 73 -19.23 3.84 -4.88
CA ASP A 73 -20.63 3.52 -5.18
C ASP A 73 -21.32 4.55 -6.09
N ALA A 74 -20.81 5.79 -6.19
CA ALA A 74 -21.49 6.86 -6.93
C ALA A 74 -21.19 6.90 -8.44
N LEU A 75 -20.22 6.13 -8.93
CA LEU A 75 -19.75 6.22 -10.33
C LEU A 75 -20.34 5.17 -11.28
N PHE A 76 -21.08 4.18 -10.76
CA PHE A 76 -21.69 3.12 -11.59
C PHE A 76 -23.23 3.09 -11.54
N GLY A 77 -23.85 4.17 -11.07
CA GLY A 77 -25.31 4.31 -10.89
C GLY A 77 -26.12 4.77 -12.10
N GLU A 78 -25.54 4.85 -13.31
CA GLU A 78 -26.31 5.09 -14.54
C GLU A 78 -26.24 3.88 -15.47
N GLY A 79 -26.97 2.84 -15.06
CA GLY A 79 -27.46 1.83 -15.97
C GLY A 79 -28.49 2.44 -16.93
N CYS A 80 -28.32 2.14 -18.21
CA CYS A 80 -29.38 1.66 -19.08
C CYS A 80 -30.79 2.29 -18.92
N ALA A 81 -31.06 3.38 -19.64
CA ALA A 81 -32.38 3.68 -20.21
C ALA A 81 -32.12 4.18 -21.63
N GLY A 82 -32.45 3.46 -22.71
CA GLY A 82 -33.77 2.89 -22.99
C GLY A 82 -34.60 3.99 -23.65
N GLY A 83 -34.74 3.92 -24.98
CA GLY A 83 -35.34 4.98 -25.80
C GLY A 83 -36.88 5.13 -25.68
N SER A 84 -37.42 5.91 -26.62
CA SER A 84 -38.81 6.41 -26.76
C SER A 84 -39.00 7.74 -26.02
N HIS A 85 -39.25 8.86 -26.69
CA HIS A 85 -40.36 9.10 -27.62
C HIS A 85 -40.09 10.27 -28.57
#